data_AF-A0A919I2K9-F1
#
_entry.id   AF-A0A919I2K9-F1
#
_cell.length_a   1.000
_cell.length_b   1.000
_cell.length_c   1.000
_cell.angle_alpha   90.00
_cell.angle_beta   90.00
_cell.angle_gamma   90.00
#
_symmetry.space_group_name_H-M   'P 1'
#
loop_
_entity.id
_entity.type
_entity.pdbx_description
1 polymer ?
#
loop_
_entity_poly.entity_id
_entity_poly.type
_entity_poly.pdbx_seq_one_letter_code
_entity_poly.pdbx_strand_id
1 'polypeptide(L)'
;MWNFIPKIELPIFNAGRNQASLDLAEIRQQQQVVNYEQKIQSAFKEVADALALRQSTADQIAAQERYLASLNITLQRATALYRHGAVSYIEVLSAQRDIFTTRQTLLELNYSRQANEITLFTALGGGWME
;
A
#
# COMPACT_ATOMS: atom_id res chain seq x y z
N MET A 1 -37.65 -53.15 -30.43
CA MET A 1 -37.54 -53.45 -28.98
C MET A 1 -36.64 -52.39 -28.37
N TRP A 2 -37.13 -51.66 -27.37
CA TRP A 2 -36.34 -50.75 -26.55
C TRP A 2 -36.34 -51.32 -25.14
N ASN A 3 -35.17 -51.36 -24.50
CA ASN A 3 -35.04 -51.94 -23.16
C ASN A 3 -34.57 -50.84 -22.21
N PHE A 4 -35.33 -50.63 -21.14
CA PHE A 4 -35.01 -49.72 -20.04
C PHE A 4 -34.80 -50.58 -18.80
N ILE A 5 -33.58 -50.57 -18.27
CA ILE A 5 -33.21 -51.33 -17.07
C ILE A 5 -32.71 -50.32 -16.04
N PRO A 6 -33.56 -49.85 -15.12
CA PRO A 6 -33.13 -48.98 -14.04
C PRO A 6 -32.28 -49.78 -13.05
N LYS A 7 -31.08 -49.29 -12.73
CA LYS A 7 -30.21 -49.84 -11.67
C LYS A 7 -30.27 -48.91 -10.47
N ILE A 8 -30.65 -49.44 -9.31
CA ILE A 8 -30.65 -48.73 -8.02
C ILE A 8 -29.51 -49.31 -7.19
N GLU A 9 -28.52 -48.50 -6.85
CA GLU A 9 -27.43 -48.86 -5.93
C GLU A 9 -27.64 -48.13 -4.61
N LEU A 10 -27.92 -48.89 -3.54
CA LEU A 10 -28.01 -48.37 -2.18
C LEU A 10 -26.98 -49.11 -1.32
N PRO A 11 -25.84 -48.48 -0.97
CA PRO A 11 -24.84 -49.14 -0.14
C PRO A 11 -25.37 -49.30 1.29
N ILE A 12 -25.72 -50.52 1.69
CA ILE A 12 -26.17 -50.83 3.06
C ILE A 12 -24.98 -50.78 4.05
N PHE A 13 -23.78 -51.15 3.59
CA PHE A 13 -22.54 -51.07 4.35
C PHE A 13 -21.41 -50.47 3.50
N ASN A 14 -20.85 -49.35 3.94
CA ASN A 14 -19.75 -48.64 3.29
C ASN A 14 -18.57 -48.37 4.25
N ALA A 15 -18.55 -49.04 5.40
CA ALA A 15 -17.52 -48.94 6.45
C ALA A 15 -17.16 -47.49 6.83
N GLY A 16 -18.13 -46.57 6.81
CA GLY A 16 -17.92 -45.16 7.15
C GLY A 16 -17.42 -44.26 6.01
N ARG A 17 -17.21 -44.78 4.78
CA ARG A 17 -16.71 -43.98 3.64
C ARG A 17 -17.61 -42.78 3.29
N ASN A 18 -18.93 -42.94 3.35
CA ASN A 18 -19.83 -41.82 3.05
C ASN A 18 -19.80 -40.77 4.17
N GLN A 19 -19.68 -41.20 5.43
CA GLN A 19 -19.52 -40.28 6.56
C GLN A 19 -18.21 -39.50 6.42
N ALA A 20 -17.09 -40.17 6.19
CA ALA A 20 -15.80 -39.51 5.99
C ALA A 20 -15.79 -38.55 4.78
N SER A 21 -16.52 -38.90 3.71
CA SER A 21 -16.70 -38.01 2.55
C SER A 21 -17.53 -36.77 2.89
N LEU A 22 -18.58 -36.92 3.70
CA LEU A 22 -19.39 -35.81 4.20
C LEU A 22 -18.57 -34.91 5.13
N ASP A 23 -17.86 -35.50 6.10
CA ASP A 23 -16.99 -34.77 7.03
C ASP A 23 -15.92 -33.97 6.27
N LEU A 24 -15.31 -34.56 5.22
CA LEU A 24 -14.37 -33.87 4.35
C LEU A 24 -15.02 -32.70 3.59
N ALA A 25 -16.26 -32.87 3.11
CA ALA A 25 -17.00 -31.82 2.42
C ALA A 25 -17.33 -30.65 3.37
N GLU A 26 -17.72 -30.94 4.61
CA GLU A 26 -17.97 -29.95 5.66
C GLU A 26 -16.69 -29.18 6.03
N ILE A 27 -15.57 -29.88 6.24
CA ILE A 27 -14.27 -29.25 6.50
C ILE A 27 -13.87 -28.32 5.36
N ARG A 28 -14.06 -28.74 4.10
CA ARG A 28 -13.76 -27.90 2.94
C ARG A 28 -14.65 -26.67 2.90
N GLN A 29 -15.93 -26.79 3.22
CA GLN A 29 -16.85 -25.66 3.26
C GLN A 29 -16.44 -24.66 4.35
N GLN A 30 -16.12 -25.13 5.56
CA GLN A 30 -15.60 -24.28 6.64
C GLN A 30 -14.29 -23.59 6.23
N GLN A 31 -13.38 -24.31 5.55
CA GLN A 31 -12.14 -23.72 5.04
C GLN A 31 -12.42 -22.59 4.04
N GLN A 32 -13.42 -22.72 3.16
CA GLN A 32 -13.78 -21.65 2.23
C GLN A 32 -14.35 -20.42 2.95
N VAL A 33 -15.13 -20.61 4.01
CA VAL A 33 -15.63 -19.49 4.83
C VAL A 33 -14.46 -18.74 5.47
N VAL A 34 -13.52 -19.45 6.10
CA VAL A 34 -12.33 -18.83 6.71
C VAL A 34 -11.47 -18.12 5.66
N ASN A 35 -11.26 -18.73 4.50
CA ASN A 35 -10.51 -18.10 3.40
C ASN A 35 -11.19 -16.82 2.91
N TYR A 36 -12.52 -16.80 2.85
CA TYR A 36 -13.29 -15.63 2.47
C TYR A 36 -13.17 -14.51 3.50
N GLU A 37 -13.34 -14.82 4.79
CA GLU A 37 -13.14 -13.88 5.90
C GLU A 37 -11.73 -13.28 5.87
N GLN A 38 -10.71 -14.12 5.67
CA GLN A 38 -9.32 -13.67 5.57
C GLN A 38 -9.11 -12.71 4.40
N LYS A 39 -9.71 -12.98 3.22
CA LYS A 39 -9.62 -12.09 2.06
C LYS A 39 -10.23 -10.72 2.35
N ILE A 40 -11.39 -10.68 3.02
CA ILE A 40 -12.02 -9.42 3.43
C ILE A 40 -11.10 -8.66 4.39
N GLN A 41 -10.60 -9.33 5.44
CA GLN A 41 -9.72 -8.70 6.43
C GLN A 41 -8.45 -8.11 5.79
N SER A 42 -7.82 -8.85 4.87
CA SER A 42 -6.66 -8.37 4.11
C SER A 42 -7.01 -7.15 3.26
N ALA A 43 -8.14 -7.15 2.56
CA ALA A 43 -8.56 -6.00 1.75
C ALA A 43 -8.79 -4.74 2.61
N PHE A 44 -9.46 -4.87 3.76
CA PHE A 44 -9.63 -3.75 4.69
C PHE A 44 -8.30 -3.23 5.22
N LYS A 45 -7.37 -4.14 5.54
CA LYS A 45 -6.01 -3.78 5.97
C LYS A 45 -5.25 -3.03 4.89
N GLU A 46 -5.29 -3.50 3.64
CA GLU A 46 -4.61 -2.85 2.51
C GLU A 46 -5.12 -1.42 2.28
N VAL A 47 -6.43 -1.20 2.35
CA VAL A 47 -7.02 0.14 2.25
C VAL A 47 -6.59 1.03 3.42
N ALA A 48 -6.63 0.51 4.65
CA ALA A 48 -6.22 1.25 5.84
C ALA A 48 -4.74 1.65 5.78
N ASP A 49 -3.87 0.72 5.42
CA ASP A 49 -2.43 0.94 5.27
C ASP A 49 -2.15 1.99 4.18
N ALA A 50 -2.86 1.92 3.04
CA ALA A 50 -2.73 2.91 1.96
C ALA A 50 -3.18 4.32 2.40
N LEU A 51 -4.31 4.44 3.11
CA LEU A 51 -4.79 5.73 3.62
C LEU A 51 -3.85 6.32 4.68
N ALA A 52 -3.31 5.49 5.57
CA ALA A 52 -2.34 5.92 6.58
C ALA A 52 -1.05 6.44 5.93
N LEU A 53 -0.55 5.74 4.91
CA LEU A 53 0.62 6.17 4.15
C LEU A 53 0.36 7.51 3.43
N ARG A 54 -0.82 7.67 2.82
CA ARG A 54 -1.20 8.93 2.16
C ARG A 54 -1.09 10.13 3.10
N GLN A 55 -1.65 10.01 4.30
CA GLN A 55 -1.63 11.08 5.30
C GLN A 55 -0.20 11.38 5.76
N SER A 56 0.56 10.34 6.14
CA SER A 56 1.94 10.50 6.58
C SER A 56 2.82 11.17 5.51
N THR A 57 2.69 10.76 4.24
CA THR A 57 3.45 11.37 3.14
C THR A 57 3.06 12.82 2.91
N ALA A 58 1.78 13.19 3.03
CA ALA A 58 1.34 14.58 2.93
C ALA A 58 1.96 15.46 4.03
N ASP A 59 1.99 14.98 5.27
CA ASP A 59 2.60 15.70 6.39
C ASP A 59 4.13 15.84 6.20
N GLN A 60 4.79 14.82 5.67
CA GLN A 60 6.22 14.87 5.33
C GLN A 60 6.52 15.88 4.23
N ILE A 61 5.71 15.94 3.16
CA ILE A 61 5.86 16.94 2.10
C ILE A 61 5.76 18.35 2.67
N ALA A 62 4.71 18.63 3.46
CA ALA A 62 4.52 19.95 4.06
C ALA A 62 5.67 20.34 5.02
N ALA A 63 6.24 19.38 5.75
CA ALA A 63 7.40 19.60 6.59
C ALA A 63 8.65 19.94 5.75
N GLN A 64 8.91 19.20 4.66
CA GLN A 64 10.05 19.43 3.79
C GLN A 64 9.94 20.74 2.99
N GLU A 65 8.74 21.16 2.61
CA GLU A 65 8.51 22.48 1.99
C GLU A 65 8.85 23.63 2.95
N ARG A 66 8.44 23.52 4.22
CA ARG A 66 8.83 24.50 5.26
C ARG A 66 10.34 24.51 5.48
N TYR A 67 10.98 23.34 5.50
CA TYR A 67 12.43 23.24 5.62
C TYR A 67 13.15 23.89 4.43
N LEU A 68 12.69 23.61 3.20
CA LEU A 68 13.19 24.24 1.99
C LEU A 68 13.06 25.77 2.03
N ALA A 69 11.94 26.30 2.52
CA ALA A 69 11.76 27.73 2.72
C ALA A 69 12.80 28.32 3.69
N SER A 70 13.07 27.63 4.81
CA SER A 70 14.12 28.02 5.75
C SER A 70 15.51 27.99 5.11
N LEU A 71 15.83 26.96 4.32
CA LEU A 71 17.12 26.85 3.64
C LEU A 71 17.32 27.97 2.60
N ASN A 72 16.26 28.41 1.92
CA ASN A 72 16.35 29.56 1.00
C ASN A 72 16.72 30.85 1.76
N ILE A 73 16.19 31.06 2.96
CA ILE A 73 16.57 32.20 3.82
C ILE A 73 18.04 32.06 4.23
N THR A 74 18.47 30.85 4.64
CA THR A 74 19.88 30.58 4.98
C THR A 74 20.81 30.89 3.81
N LEU A 75 20.45 30.48 2.59
CA LEU A 75 21.23 30.77 1.39
C LEU A 75 21.33 32.27 1.13
N GLN A 76 20.23 33.01 1.25
CA GLN A 76 20.22 34.47 1.10
C GLN A 76 21.17 35.13 2.11
N ARG A 77 21.10 34.71 3.37
CA ARG A 77 21.98 35.22 4.44
C ARG A 77 23.45 34.89 4.20
N ALA A 78 23.77 33.64 3.87
CA ALA A 78 25.14 33.21 3.56
C ALA A 78 25.71 33.99 2.37
N THR A 79 24.89 34.21 1.34
CA THR A 79 25.28 34.99 0.15
C THR A 79 25.58 36.44 0.51
N ALA A 80 24.76 37.07 1.36
CA ALA A 80 25.00 38.44 1.82
C ALA A 80 26.29 38.54 2.64
N LEU A 81 26.49 37.64 3.61
CA LEU A 81 27.69 37.62 4.44
C LEU A 81 28.96 37.40 3.62
N TYR A 82 28.91 36.51 2.62
CA TYR A 82 30.03 36.28 1.71
C TYR A 82 30.36 37.53 0.89
N ARG A 83 29.34 38.22 0.34
CA ARG A 83 29.53 39.48 -0.41
C ARG A 83 30.16 40.58 0.44
N HIS A 84 29.92 40.58 1.75
CA HIS A 84 30.52 41.51 2.70
C HIS A 84 31.85 40.99 3.29
N GLY A 85 32.37 39.83 2.83
CA GLY A 85 33.63 39.25 3.30
C GLY A 85 33.59 38.69 4.72
N ALA A 86 32.40 38.54 5.32
CA ALA A 86 32.22 38.09 6.70
C ALA A 86 32.30 36.55 6.85
N VAL A 87 32.10 35.80 5.77
CA VAL A 87 32.19 34.33 5.74
C VAL A 87 32.86 33.86 4.44
N SER A 88 33.37 32.62 4.45
CA SER A 88 33.87 31.95 3.25
C SER A 88 32.73 31.51 2.32
N TYR A 89 33.01 31.37 1.02
CA TYR A 89 32.05 30.89 0.03
C TYR A 89 31.53 29.48 0.29
N ILE A 90 32.24 28.69 1.11
CA ILE A 90 31.81 27.33 1.49
C ILE A 90 30.44 27.31 2.17
N GLU A 91 30.07 28.37 2.90
CA GLU A 91 28.75 28.50 3.55
C GLU A 91 27.63 28.61 2.51
N VAL A 92 27.87 29.34 1.41
CA VAL A 92 26.94 29.46 0.28
C VAL A 92 26.76 28.10 -0.38
N LEU A 93 27.87 27.39 -0.64
CA LEU A 93 27.85 26.06 -1.25
C LEU A 93 27.14 25.02 -0.37
N SER A 94 27.35 25.06 0.94
CA SER A 94 26.65 24.17 1.88
C SER A 94 25.15 24.41 1.83
N ALA A 95 24.70 25.67 1.91
CA ALA A 95 23.28 25.99 1.81
C ALA A 95 22.66 25.57 0.47
N GLN A 96 23.37 25.75 -0.65
CA GLN A 96 22.93 25.27 -1.97
C GLN A 96 22.82 23.74 -2.03
N ARG A 97 23.80 23.03 -1.47
CA ARG A 97 23.79 21.56 -1.39
C ARG A 97 22.59 21.08 -0.59
N ASP A 98 22.32 21.68 0.57
CA ASP A 98 21.22 21.27 1.43
C ASP A 98 19.87 21.52 0.73
N ILE A 99 19.70 22.65 0.03
CA ILE A 99 18.53 22.93 -0.82
C ILE A 99 18.35 21.85 -1.89
N PHE A 100 19.43 21.46 -2.56
CA PHE A 100 19.39 20.44 -3.60
C PHE A 100 18.96 19.09 -3.05
N THR A 101 19.53 18.66 -1.92
CA THR A 101 19.15 17.42 -1.24
C THR A 101 17.68 17.46 -0.80
N THR A 102 17.21 18.55 -0.19
CA THR A 102 15.79 18.68 0.20
C THR A 102 14.84 18.62 -1.00
N ARG A 103 15.21 19.22 -2.14
CA ARG A 103 14.42 19.11 -3.38
C ARG A 103 14.37 17.69 -3.91
N GLN A 104 15.46 16.93 -3.83
CA GLN A 104 15.45 15.50 -4.18
C GLN A 104 14.53 14.71 -3.25
N THR A 105 14.56 14.97 -1.93
CA THR A 105 13.63 14.35 -0.99
C THR A 105 12.18 14.67 -1.31
N LEU A 106 11.86 15.93 -1.64
CA LEU A 106 10.51 16.32 -2.05
C LEU A 106 10.07 15.59 -3.33
N LEU A 107 10.96 15.40 -4.29
CA LEU A 107 10.66 14.64 -5.51
C LEU A 107 10.30 13.19 -5.17
N GLU A 108 11.08 12.53 -4.31
CA GLU A 108 10.84 11.16 -3.87
C GLU A 108 9.51 11.03 -3.10
N LEU A 109 9.22 11.97 -2.20
CA LEU A 109 7.94 11.99 -1.47
C LEU A 109 6.74 12.18 -2.40
N ASN A 110 6.87 13.04 -3.41
CA ASN A 110 5.82 13.22 -4.42
C ASN A 110 5.62 11.95 -5.26
N TYR A 111 6.71 11.27 -5.63
CA TYR A 111 6.64 9.97 -6.29
C TYR A 111 5.93 8.93 -5.42
N SER A 112 6.32 8.83 -4.14
CA SER A 112 5.70 7.93 -3.16
C SER A 112 4.20 8.21 -3.00
N ARG A 113 3.80 9.49 -2.95
CA ARG A 113 2.39 9.89 -2.94
C ARG A 113 1.65 9.39 -4.18
N GLN A 114 2.23 9.55 -5.37
CA GLN A 114 1.59 9.10 -6.61
C GLN A 114 1.47 7.57 -6.69
N ALA A 115 2.51 6.85 -6.25
CA ALA A 115 2.48 5.40 -6.17
C ALA A 115 1.39 4.92 -5.19
N ASN A 116 1.28 5.58 -4.03
CA ASN A 116 0.25 5.30 -3.04
C ASN A 116 -1.16 5.53 -3.58
N GLU A 117 -1.39 6.55 -4.42
CA GLU A 117 -2.69 6.75 -5.08
C GLU A 117 -3.08 5.57 -5.98
N ILE A 118 -2.12 4.99 -6.72
CA ILE A 118 -2.33 3.79 -7.53
C ILE A 118 -2.61 2.56 -6.65
N THR A 119 -1.87 2.41 -5.54
CA THR A 119 -2.11 1.35 -4.56
C THR A 119 -3.51 1.46 -3.96
N LEU A 120 -3.92 2.67 -3.55
CA LEU A 120 -5.25 2.91 -2.99
C LEU A 120 -6.35 2.61 -4.02
N PHE A 121 -6.17 3.04 -5.27
CA PHE A 121 -7.10 2.71 -6.35
C PHE A 121 -7.26 1.19 -6.53
N THR A 122 -6.16 0.44 -6.47
CA THR A 122 -6.17 -1.02 -6.61
C THR A 122 -6.82 -1.69 -5.41
N ALA A 123 -6.49 -1.25 -4.19
CA ALA A 123 -7.04 -1.78 -2.93
C ALA A 123 -8.55 -1.52 -2.80
N LEU A 124 -9.04 -0.42 -3.36
CA LEU A 124 -10.47 -0.11 -3.45
C LEU A 124 -11.21 -0.91 -4.54
N GLY A 125 -10.50 -1.79 -5.25
CA GLY A 125 -11.11 -2.63 -6.28
C GLY A 125 -11.09 -2.01 -7.68
N GLY A 126 -10.17 -1.09 -7.99
CA GLY A 126 -9.79 -0.74 -9.36
C GLY A 126 -10.87 -0.07 -10.22
N GLY A 127 -11.88 0.57 -9.60
CA GLY A 127 -12.91 1.33 -10.31
C GLY A 127 -14.01 0.50 -10.98
N TRP A 128 -14.14 -0.79 -10.63
CA TRP A 128 -15.27 -1.60 -11.08
C TRP A 128 -16.57 -1.06 -10.47
N MET A 129 -17.38 -0.38 -11.28
CA MET A 129 -18.81 -0.20 -11.04
C MET A 129 -19.52 -1.30 -11.85
N GLU A 130 -20.29 -2.15 -11.17
CA GLU A 130 -21.28 -3.03 -11.81
C GLU A 130 -22.39 -2.24 -12.49
#